data_AF-A0A1F9DT00-F1
#
_entry.id   AF-A0A1F9DT00-F1
#
_cell.length_a   1.000
_cell.length_b   1.000
_cell.length_c   1.000
_cell.angle_alpha   90.00
_cell.angle_beta   90.00
_cell.angle_gamma   90.00
#
_symmetry.space_group_name_H-M   'P 1'
#
loop_
_entity.id
_entity.type
_entity.pdbx_description
1 polymer ?
#
loop_
_entity_poly.entity_id
_entity_poly.type
_entity_poly.pdbx_seq_one_letter_code
_entity_poly.pdbx_strand_id
1 'polypeptide(L)' 'MDVIQEYFMCDGCECRDFTRIYNFSLRFHGINFSDDLVYDRLNNEIYQCAKCKRTFTKDQIEEGLKNIRNKYKNANFD' A
#
# COMPACT_ATOMS: atom_id res chain seq x y z
N MET A 1 13.03 -28.73 8.00
CA MET A 1 13.35 -27.42 7.39
C MET A 1 12.13 -26.57 7.64
N ASP A 2 12.22 -25.65 8.58
CA ASP A 2 11.04 -24.96 9.07
C ASP A 2 10.77 -23.75 8.19
N VAL A 3 9.60 -23.76 7.55
CA VAL A 3 9.15 -22.66 6.70
C VAL A 3 8.39 -21.68 7.58
N ILE A 4 8.91 -20.46 7.70
CA ILE A 4 8.26 -19.38 8.44
C ILE A 4 7.50 -18.50 7.46
N GLN A 5 6.21 -18.28 7.76
CA GLN A 5 5.33 -17.43 6.97
C GLN A 5 4.65 -16.40 7.88
N GLU A 6 5.02 -15.13 7.73
CA GLU A 6 4.32 -13.99 8.32
C GLU A 6 3.55 -13.21 7.24
N TYR A 7 2.45 -12.59 7.65
CA TYR A 7 1.62 -11.75 6.79
C TYR A 7 1.72 -10.30 7.23
N PHE A 8 1.52 -9.38 6.29
CA PHE A 8 1.18 -8.00 6.63
C PHE A 8 -0.20 -7.98 7.31
N MET A 9 -0.28 -7.39 8.50
CA MET A 9 -1.50 -7.32 9.29
C MET A 9 -2.01 -5.89 9.33
N CYS A 10 -3.33 -5.71 9.27
CA CYS A 10 -3.95 -4.40 9.45
C CYS A 10 -3.65 -3.87 10.86
N ASP A 11 -3.03 -2.70 10.93
CA ASP A 11 -2.66 -2.01 12.18
C ASP A 11 -3.87 -1.62 13.08
N GLY A 12 -5.09 -1.64 12.54
CA GLY A 12 -6.31 -1.29 13.27
C GLY A 12 -7.13 -2.48 13.77
N CYS A 13 -6.94 -3.68 13.20
CA CYS A 13 -7.80 -4.83 13.57
C CYS A 13 -7.15 -6.22 13.41
N GLU A 14 -5.85 -6.25 13.11
CA GLU A 14 -5.04 -7.46 12.94
C GLU A 14 -5.61 -8.44 11.91
N CYS A 15 -6.40 -7.95 10.95
CA CYS A 15 -6.86 -8.76 9.83
C CYS A 15 -5.75 -8.81 8.76
N ARG A 16 -5.52 -10.01 8.22
CA ARG A 16 -4.56 -10.26 7.14
C ARG A 16 -5.16 -10.12 5.73
N ASP A 17 -6.49 -10.03 5.64
CA ASP A 17 -7.20 -10.08 4.37
C ASP A 17 -7.48 -8.66 3.85
N PHE A 18 -7.13 -8.43 2.59
CA PHE A 18 -7.26 -7.12 1.94
C PHE A 18 -7.92 -7.25 0.57
N THR A 19 -8.74 -6.26 0.23
CA THR A 19 -9.31 -6.06 -1.10
C THR A 19 -8.53 -4.97 -1.83
N ARG A 20 -8.11 -5.23 -3.07
CA ARG A 20 -7.43 -4.24 -3.91
C ARG A 20 -8.47 -3.33 -4.59
N ILE A 21 -8.27 -2.03 -4.47
CA ILE A 21 -9.12 -1.00 -5.06
C ILE A 21 -8.27 -0.17 -6.02
N TYR A 22 -8.77 0.01 -7.23
CA TYR A 22 -8.18 0.92 -8.22
C TYR A 22 -9.01 2.19 -8.31
N ASN A 23 -8.33 3.32 -8.15
CA ASN A 23 -8.92 4.64 -8.32
C ASN A 23 -8.40 5.28 -9.60
N PHE A 24 -9.31 5.85 -10.38
CA PHE A 24 -8.99 6.57 -11.61
C PHE A 24 -9.25 8.05 -11.37
N SER A 25 -8.23 8.88 -11.50
CA SER A 25 -8.34 10.31 -11.25
C SER A 25 -7.67 11.12 -12.36
N LEU A 26 -8.19 12.32 -12.62
CA LEU A 26 -7.50 13.35 -13.38
C LEU A 26 -6.88 14.35 -12.41
N ARG A 27 -5.60 14.63 -12.56
CA ARG A 27 -4.90 15.68 -11.82
C ARG A 27 -4.69 16.85 -12.77
N PHE A 28 -5.35 17.97 -12.50
CA PHE A 28 -5.25 19.18 -13.30
C PHE A 28 -4.10 20.05 -12.78
N HIS A 29 -3.32 20.61 -13.69
CA HIS A 29 -2.26 21.57 -13.43
C HIS A 29 -2.65 22.89 -14.08
N GLY A 30 -2.78 23.94 -13.28
CA GLY A 30 -2.89 25.30 -13.79
C GLY A 30 -1.52 25.76 -14.29
N ILE A 31 -1.47 26.32 -15.50
CA ILE A 31 -0.26 26.94 -16.04
C ILE A 31 -0.50 28.43 -16.25
N ASN A 32 0.48 29.26 -15.86
CA ASN A 32 0.34 30.72 -15.74
C ASN A 32 0.12 31.49 -17.06
N PHE A 33 0.00 30.81 -18.22
CA PHE A 33 0.01 31.44 -19.54
C PHE A 33 -1.09 30.95 -20.50
N SER A 34 -2.08 30.19 -20.03
CA SER A 34 -3.24 29.78 -20.83
C SER A 34 -4.47 29.57 -19.94
N ASP A 35 -5.67 29.82 -20.48
CA ASP A 35 -6.94 29.41 -19.88
C ASP A 35 -7.16 27.88 -19.97
N ASP A 36 -6.27 27.16 -20.68
CA ASP A 36 -6.32 25.71 -20.83
C ASP A 36 -5.70 24.99 -19.60
N LEU A 37 -6.48 24.06 -19.03
CA LEU A 37 -6.04 23.15 -17.98
C LEU A 37 -5.33 21.94 -18.59
N VAL A 38 -4.02 21.80 -18.32
CA VAL A 38 -3.29 20.55 -18.59
C VAL A 38 -3.66 19.54 -17.52
N TYR A 39 -3.84 18.27 -17.88
CA TYR A 39 -4.15 17.23 -16.90
C TYR A 39 -3.38 15.94 -17.14
N ASP A 40 -3.10 15.25 -16.04
CA ASP A 40 -2.59 13.88 -16.03
C ASP A 40 -3.69 12.91 -15.61
N ARG A 41 -3.78 11.77 -16.30
CA ARG A 41 -4.58 10.65 -15.81
C ARG A 41 -3.72 9.79 -14.88
N LEU A 42 -4.23 9.54 -13.68
CA LEU A 42 -3.58 8.73 -12.66
C LEU A 42 -4.46 7.53 -12.31
N ASN A 43 -3.82 6.36 -12.25
CA ASN A 43 -4.43 5.14 -11.73
C ASN A 43 -3.74 4.81 -10.41
N ASN A 44 -4.42 5.04 -9.30
CA ASN A 44 -3.90 4.76 -7.97
C ASN A 44 -4.40 3.41 -7.47
N GLU A 45 -3.55 2.74 -6.71
CA GLU A 45 -3.84 1.44 -6.14
C GLU A 45 -3.83 1.52 -4.61
N ILE A 46 -4.91 1.05 -4.00
CA ILE A 46 -5.11 1.08 -2.56
C ILE A 46 -5.54 -0.32 -2.10
N TYR A 47 -5.07 -0.73 -0.93
CA TYR A 47 -5.42 -1.98 -0.27
C TYR A 47 -6.35 -1.70 0.90
N GLN A 48 -7.59 -2.18 0.83
CA GLN A 48 -8.57 -2.00 1.89
C GLN A 48 -8.66 -3.25 2.75
N CYS A 49 -8.53 -3.11 4.08
CA CYS A 49 -8.74 -4.21 5.01
C CYS A 49 -10.18 -4.75 4.89
N ALA A 50 -10.32 -6.06 4.73
CA ALA A 50 -11.61 -6.71 4.56
C ALA A 50 -12.53 -6.53 5.79
N LYS A 51 -11.94 -6.42 6.99
CA LYS A 51 -12.64 -6.31 8.29
C LYS A 51 -12.99 -4.87 8.67
N CYS A 52 -12.01 -4.00 8.88
CA CYS A 52 -12.26 -2.64 9.39
C CYS A 52 -12.34 -1.56 8.30
N LYS A 53 -12.17 -1.92 7.02
CA LYS A 53 -12.21 -1.02 5.85
C LYS A 53 -11.14 0.08 5.81
N ARG A 54 -10.17 0.06 6.73
CA ARG A 54 -8.99 0.92 6.66
C ARG A 54 -8.19 0.66 5.39
N THR A 55 -7.66 1.71 4.80
CA THR A 55 -6.95 1.69 3.52
C THR A 55 -5.45 1.88 3.69
N PHE A 56 -4.67 1.23 2.83
CA PHE A 56 -3.21 1.26 2.80
C PHE A 56 -2.74 1.50 1.37
N THR A 57 -1.69 2.30 1.19
CA THR A 57 -1.03 2.44 -0.11
C THR A 57 -0.11 1.25 -0.37
N LYS A 58 0.29 1.06 -1.63
CA LYS A 58 1.29 0.06 -2.00
C LYS A 58 2.58 0.23 -1.20
N ASP A 59 3.07 1.46 -1.06
CA ASP A 59 4.29 1.77 -0.32
C ASP A 59 4.20 1.35 1.16
N GLN A 60 3.02 1.55 1.79
CA GLN A 60 2.80 1.12 3.18
C GLN A 60 2.82 -0.40 3.33
N ILE A 61 2.24 -1.14 2.37
CA ILE A 61 2.31 -2.61 2.37
C ILE A 61 3.76 -3.06 2.19
N GLU A 62 4.49 -2.47 1.23
CA GLU A 62 5.90 -2.82 0.97
C GLU A 62 6.80 -2.52 2.16
N GLU A 63 6.60 -1.40 2.85
CA GLU A 63 7.30 -1.05 4.07
C GLU A 63 7.02 -2.07 5.19
N GLY A 64 5.76 -2.46 5.38
CA GLY A 64 5.40 -3.49 6.35
C GLY A 64 6.04 -4.85 6.06
N LEU A 65 6.06 -5.28 4.79
CA LEU A 65 6.75 -6.50 4.37
C LEU A 65 8.27 -6.41 4.54
N LYS A 66 8.86 -5.24 4.29
CA LYS A 66 10.29 -4.98 4.55
C LYS A 66 10.59 -5.12 6.04
N ASN A 67 9.71 -4.65 6.92
CA ASN A 67 9.87 -4.80 8.36
C ASN A 67 9.82 -6.26 8.79
N ILE A 68 8.88 -7.07 8.26
CA ILE A 68 8.84 -8.52 8.48
C ILE A 68 10.16 -9.17 8.04
N ARG A 69 10.62 -8.85 6.83
CA ARG A 69 11.90 -9.36 6.30
C ARG A 69 13.08 -8.99 7.20
N ASN A 70 13.11 -7.78 7.73
CA ASN A 70 14.21 -7.31 8.58
C ASN A 70 14.25 -7.99 9.95
N LYS A 71 13.09 -8.35 10.53
CA LYS A 71 13.04 -9.16 11.76
C LYS A 71 13.83 -10.46 11.59
N TYR A 72 13.66 -11.12 10.45
CA TYR A 72 14.27 -12.41 10.15
C TYR A 72 15.66 -12.35 9.52
N LYS A 73 16.06 -11.20 8.97
CA LYS A 73 17.47 -10.97 8.58
C LYS A 73 18.38 -10.78 9.78
N ASN A 74 17.86 -10.21 10.86
CA ASN A 74 18.64 -9.90 12.07
C ASN A 74 18.50 -10.98 13.14
N ALA A 75 17.49 -11.85 13.04
CA ALA A 75 17.41 -13.07 13.82
C ALA A 75 18.37 -14.09 13.19
N ASN A 76 19.52 -14.34 13.82
CA ASN A 76 20.31 -15.53 13.51
C ASN A 76 19.39 -16.74 13.75
N PHE A 77 18.97 -17.39 12.67
CA PHE A 77 18.40 -18.72 12.75
C PHE A 77 19.57 -19.69 12.94
N ASP A 78 20.00 -19.83 14.19
CA ASP A 78 20.87 -20.91 14.66
C ASP A 78 20.07 -22.22 14.81
#